data_AF-A0A821JDB1-F1
#
_entry.id   AF-A0A821JDB1-F1
#
_cell.length_a   1.000
_cell.length_b   1.000
_cell.length_c   1.000
_cell.angle_alpha   90.00
_cell.angle_beta   90.00
_cell.angle_gamma   90.00
#
_symmetry.space_group_name_H-M   'P 1'
#
loop_
_entity.id
_entity.type
_entity.pdbx_description
1 polymer ?
#
loop_
_entity_poly.entity_id
_entity_poly.type
_entity_poly.pdbx_seq_one_letter_code
_entity_poly.pdbx_strand_id
1 'polypeptide(L)'
;EFFDSNILSVNTPFQPNERSLRASAALMYDSVYFFARALNQFIEQHSFNITPLTCDAQQPWIHGSAFSLFLKTFEVNGITGKIKFDDNGLRTDVSFEVVDLAATGVNKNGYWSSNIPNRLEVQRNFTKDYEIRKQEIQNQRLKVTTLIEPPYVMWNGNETNSTQNFFGFCIDILLDLAERLNFTYEIDIVKDKTFGKKNDKGEWNGIIGELVQRKADLGLAGLTITYQREQ
;
A
#
# COMPACT_ATOMS: atom_id res chain seq x y z
N GLU A 1 19.71 3.52 -9.17
CA GLU A 1 19.14 2.33 -9.82
C GLU A 1 18.42 1.52 -8.76
N PHE A 2 17.10 1.68 -8.61
CA PHE A 2 16.31 0.88 -7.67
C PHE A 2 14.87 0.78 -8.20
N PHE A 3 14.72 -0.04 -9.23
CA PHE A 3 13.50 -0.82 -9.46
C PHE A 3 13.97 -2.09 -10.16
N ASP A 4 14.24 -3.10 -9.35
CA ASP A 4 14.48 -4.44 -9.84
C ASP A 4 13.14 -4.99 -10.35
N SER A 5 13.14 -5.38 -11.61
CA SER A 5 12.06 -6.04 -12.29
C SER A 5 12.11 -7.53 -11.91
N ASN A 6 11.04 -8.03 -11.29
CA ASN A 6 10.54 -9.42 -11.31
C ASN A 6 10.01 -9.84 -9.94
N ILE A 7 8.75 -9.51 -9.64
CA ILE A 7 7.93 -10.32 -8.72
C ILE A 7 6.51 -10.42 -9.29
N LEU A 8 6.15 -11.68 -9.59
CA LEU A 8 4.81 -12.27 -9.77
C LEU A 8 4.14 -12.22 -11.16
N SER A 9 4.43 -13.29 -11.91
CA SER A 9 3.45 -13.95 -12.77
C SER A 9 2.24 -14.42 -11.95
N VAL A 10 1.11 -13.72 -12.07
CA VAL A 10 -0.22 -14.28 -11.81
C VAL A 10 -1.04 -14.05 -13.06
N ASN A 11 -1.32 -15.15 -13.76
CA ASN A 11 -2.17 -15.19 -14.95
C ASN A 11 -3.64 -14.97 -14.56
N THR A 12 -4.00 -13.73 -14.25
CA THR A 12 -5.38 -13.26 -14.32
C THR A 12 -5.41 -12.03 -15.20
N PRO A 13 -6.17 -12.02 -16.31
CA PRO A 13 -6.30 -10.82 -17.12
C PRO A 13 -7.03 -9.79 -16.28
N PHE A 14 -6.29 -8.75 -15.86
CA PHE A 14 -6.89 -7.51 -15.41
C PHE A 14 -7.86 -7.07 -16.50
N GLN A 15 -9.16 -7.15 -16.21
CA GLN A 15 -10.23 -6.65 -17.05
C GLN A 15 -10.67 -5.32 -16.46
N PRO A 16 -10.04 -4.18 -16.83
CA PRO A 16 -10.60 -2.89 -16.50
C PRO A 16 -11.82 -2.71 -17.40
N ASN A 17 -12.99 -3.09 -16.88
CA ASN A 17 -14.26 -2.71 -17.46
C ASN A 17 -14.50 -1.22 -17.15
N GLU A 18 -13.73 -0.37 -17.83
CA GLU A 18 -13.90 1.05 -18.11
C GLU A 18 -12.64 1.47 -18.89
N ARG A 19 -12.78 2.22 -19.98
CA ARG A 19 -11.63 2.72 -20.76
C ARG A 19 -10.81 3.69 -19.89
N SER A 20 -9.92 3.16 -19.05
CA SER A 20 -9.06 3.96 -18.19
C SER A 20 -8.07 4.73 -19.07
N LEU A 21 -8.18 6.04 -19.05
CA LEU A 21 -7.27 6.94 -19.76
C LEU A 21 -5.88 6.82 -19.12
N ARG A 22 -4.86 6.49 -19.92
CA ARG A 22 -3.48 6.47 -19.43
C ARG A 22 -3.09 7.84 -18.89
N ALA A 23 -2.39 7.89 -17.76
CA ALA A 23 -1.91 9.15 -17.18
C ALA A 23 -1.12 9.99 -18.18
N SER A 24 -0.29 9.36 -19.02
CA SER A 24 0.44 10.05 -20.09
C SER A 24 -0.47 10.71 -21.12
N ALA A 25 -1.60 10.10 -21.46
CA ALA A 25 -2.58 10.66 -22.38
C ALA A 25 -3.36 11.82 -21.73
N ALA A 26 -3.71 11.70 -20.45
CA ALA A 26 -4.30 12.78 -19.68
C ALA A 26 -3.36 14.01 -19.59
N LEU A 27 -2.08 13.77 -19.29
CA LEU A 27 -1.06 14.83 -19.26
C LEU A 27 -0.84 15.48 -20.64
N MET A 28 -0.86 14.69 -21.71
CA MET A 28 -0.77 15.21 -23.08
C MET A 28 -1.96 16.12 -23.40
N TYR A 29 -3.18 15.67 -23.10
CA TYR A 29 -4.39 16.47 -23.27
C TYR A 29 -4.30 17.79 -22.49
N ASP A 30 -3.95 17.70 -21.20
CA ASP A 30 -3.83 18.86 -20.33
C ASP A 30 -2.76 19.84 -20.81
N SER A 31 -1.66 19.35 -21.37
CA SER A 31 -0.59 20.21 -21.92
C SER A 31 -1.08 21.06 -23.11
N VAL A 32 -1.78 20.44 -24.07
CA VAL A 32 -2.32 21.13 -25.24
C VAL A 32 -3.45 22.08 -24.84
N TYR A 33 -4.34 21.62 -23.97
CA TYR A 33 -5.44 22.42 -23.44
C TYR A 33 -4.94 23.65 -22.68
N PHE A 34 -3.98 23.47 -21.77
CA PHE A 34 -3.35 24.55 -21.03
C PHE A 34 -2.71 25.57 -21.97
N PHE A 35 -1.88 25.11 -22.90
CA PHE A 35 -1.18 25.98 -23.84
C PHE A 35 -2.15 26.77 -24.73
N ALA A 36 -3.17 26.11 -25.28
CA ALA A 36 -4.15 26.77 -26.14
C ALA A 36 -4.95 27.84 -25.39
N ARG A 37 -5.38 27.55 -24.16
CA ARG A 37 -6.11 28.50 -23.29
C ARG A 37 -5.22 29.69 -22.91
N ALA A 38 -3.98 29.41 -22.51
CA ALA A 38 -3.02 30.45 -22.15
C ALA A 38 -2.68 31.34 -23.34
N LEU A 39 -2.42 30.75 -24.51
CA LEU A 39 -2.13 31.49 -25.73
C LEU A 39 -3.29 32.40 -26.11
N ASN A 40 -4.53 31.88 -26.11
CA ASN A 40 -5.71 32.67 -26.43
C ASN A 40 -5.86 33.90 -25.52
N GLN A 41 -5.66 33.73 -24.22
CA GLN A 41 -5.74 34.86 -23.28
C GLN A 41 -4.57 35.85 -23.45
N PHE A 42 -3.37 35.37 -23.77
CA PHE A 42 -2.20 36.23 -23.96
C PHE A 42 -2.35 37.14 -25.19
N ILE A 43 -2.85 36.60 -26.31
CA ILE A 43 -3.03 37.36 -27.55
C ILE A 43 -4.19 38.36 -27.49
N GLU A 44 -5.17 38.15 -26.61
CA GLU A 44 -6.24 39.12 -26.36
C GLU A 44 -5.70 40.39 -25.67
N GLN A 45 -4.61 40.28 -24.92
CA GLN A 45 -4.07 41.36 -24.10
C GLN A 45 -2.82 42.02 -24.69
N HIS A 46 -2.18 41.40 -25.69
CA HIS A 46 -0.91 41.85 -26.26
C HIS A 46 -0.91 41.75 -27.78
N SER A 47 -0.23 42.69 -28.44
CA SER A 47 0.10 42.52 -29.86
C SER A 47 0.99 41.28 -30.02
N PHE A 48 0.54 40.31 -30.81
CA PHE A 48 1.21 39.03 -30.95
C PHE A 48 1.63 38.78 -32.39
N ASN A 49 2.94 38.72 -32.64
CA ASN A 49 3.50 38.40 -33.95
C ASN A 49 4.31 37.10 -33.91
N ILE A 50 4.04 36.21 -34.85
CA ILE A 50 4.80 34.97 -35.05
C ILE A 50 5.86 35.25 -36.12
N THR A 51 7.13 35.01 -35.77
CA THR A 51 8.26 35.17 -36.68
C THR A 51 9.02 33.84 -36.79
N PRO A 52 9.39 33.39 -38.00
CA PRO A 52 10.25 32.22 -38.14
C PRO A 52 11.62 32.52 -37.53
N LEU A 53 12.18 31.54 -36.82
CA LEU A 53 13.51 31.61 -36.21
C LEU A 53 14.43 30.58 -36.88
N THR A 54 15.72 30.86 -36.87
CA THR A 54 16.78 29.92 -37.28
C THR A 54 17.71 29.65 -36.12
N CYS A 55 18.35 28.47 -36.08
CA CYS A 55 19.30 28.12 -35.02
C CYS A 55 20.60 28.93 -35.10
N ASP A 56 20.94 29.46 -36.28
CA ASP A 56 22.14 30.28 -36.49
C ASP A 56 21.95 31.74 -36.02
N ALA A 57 20.69 32.19 -35.91
CA ALA A 57 20.38 33.53 -35.43
C ALA A 57 20.37 33.56 -33.89
N GLN A 58 21.07 34.51 -33.29
CA GLN A 58 21.11 34.70 -31.84
C GLN A 58 19.91 35.47 -31.27
N GLN A 59 18.94 35.85 -32.11
CA GLN A 59 17.80 36.66 -31.68
C GLN A 59 16.62 35.77 -31.29
N PRO A 60 16.22 35.75 -30.01
CA PRO A 60 15.04 35.00 -29.59
C PRO A 60 13.76 35.68 -30.08
N TRP A 61 12.65 34.95 -30.03
CA TRP A 61 11.35 35.54 -30.29
C TRP A 61 11.01 36.62 -29.26
N ILE A 62 10.66 37.81 -29.73
CA ILE A 62 10.47 39.03 -28.92
C ILE A 62 9.46 38.87 -27.77
N HIS A 63 8.44 38.04 -27.94
CA HIS A 63 7.41 37.80 -26.93
C HIS A 63 7.70 36.56 -26.07
N GLY A 64 8.75 35.80 -26.36
CA GLY A 64 9.03 34.51 -25.72
C GLY A 64 9.19 34.61 -24.21
N SER A 65 9.95 35.59 -23.72
CA SER A 65 10.15 35.80 -22.28
C SER A 65 8.86 36.23 -21.57
N ALA A 66 8.11 37.16 -22.15
CA ALA A 66 6.85 37.64 -21.58
C ALA A 66 5.79 36.53 -21.54
N PHE A 67 5.67 35.76 -22.63
CA PHE A 67 4.74 34.64 -22.69
C PHE A 67 5.14 33.50 -21.73
N SER A 68 6.45 33.18 -21.63
CA SER A 68 6.94 32.19 -20.68
C SER A 68 6.62 32.57 -19.23
N LEU A 69 6.76 33.85 -18.86
CA LEU A 69 6.37 34.35 -17.55
C LEU A 69 4.85 34.26 -17.34
N PHE A 70 4.06 34.61 -18.37
CA PHE A 70 2.61 34.49 -18.34
C PHE A 70 2.16 33.04 -18.09
N LEU A 71 2.77 32.06 -18.77
CA LEU A 71 2.50 30.63 -18.55
C LEU A 71 2.72 30.20 -17.09
N LYS A 72 3.69 30.78 -16.38
CA LYS A 72 3.94 30.46 -14.95
C LYS A 72 2.85 30.99 -14.03
N THR A 73 2.21 32.11 -14.40
CA THR A 73 1.13 32.73 -13.63
C THR A 73 -0.26 32.25 -14.01
N PHE A 74 -0.41 31.59 -15.16
CA PHE A 74 -1.68 31.13 -15.68
C PHE A 74 -2.13 29.84 -14.97
N GLU A 75 -3.42 29.79 -14.62
CA GLU A 75 -4.03 28.64 -13.95
C GLU A 75 -5.27 28.18 -14.71
N VAL A 76 -5.43 26.86 -14.86
CA VAL A 76 -6.64 26.26 -15.47
C VAL A 76 -6.90 24.88 -14.87
N ASN A 77 -8.14 24.41 -14.94
CA ASN A 77 -8.49 23.05 -14.55
C ASN A 77 -8.49 22.12 -15.77
N GLY A 78 -7.64 21.09 -15.74
CA GLY A 78 -7.59 20.01 -16.71
C GLY A 78 -8.19 18.71 -16.17
N ILE A 79 -7.96 17.61 -16.89
CA ILE A 79 -8.39 16.25 -16.50
C ILE A 79 -7.64 15.80 -15.24
N THR A 80 -6.38 16.19 -15.09
CA THR A 80 -5.55 15.87 -13.91
C THR A 80 -5.74 16.84 -12.76
N GLY A 81 -6.79 17.67 -12.79
CA GLY A 81 -7.06 18.69 -11.78
C GLY A 81 -6.46 20.05 -12.13
N LYS A 82 -6.17 20.85 -11.10
CA LYS A 82 -5.64 22.20 -11.27
C LYS A 82 -4.23 22.15 -11.87
N ILE A 83 -3.98 22.98 -12.88
CA ILE A 83 -2.68 23.13 -13.52
C ILE A 83 -2.16 24.51 -13.16
N LYS A 84 -1.10 24.53 -12.36
CA LYS A 84 -0.40 25.72 -11.87
C LYS A 84 1.09 25.42 -11.82
N PHE A 85 1.93 26.42 -12.09
CA PHE A 85 3.37 26.29 -12.05
C PHE A 85 4.01 27.20 -10.99
N ASP A 86 5.20 26.84 -10.53
CA ASP A 86 6.06 27.71 -9.73
C ASP A 86 6.94 28.61 -10.62
N ASP A 87 7.78 29.44 -9.98
CA ASP A 87 8.71 30.33 -10.66
C ASP A 87 9.76 29.58 -11.51
N ASN A 88 10.00 28.29 -11.25
CA ASN A 88 10.89 27.43 -12.02
C ASN A 88 10.16 26.73 -13.19
N GLY A 89 8.83 26.86 -13.29
CA GLY A 89 8.04 26.16 -14.30
C GLY A 89 7.68 24.71 -13.93
N LEU A 90 7.81 24.34 -12.66
CA LEU A 90 7.39 23.03 -12.15
C LEU A 90 5.94 23.07 -11.70
N ARG A 91 5.17 22.03 -12.03
CA ARG A 91 3.76 21.95 -11.65
C ARG A 91 3.63 21.82 -10.13
N THR A 92 2.78 22.65 -9.54
CA THR A 92 2.46 22.66 -8.10
C THR A 92 0.97 22.39 -7.88
N ASP A 93 0.53 22.30 -6.61
CA ASP A 93 -0.86 21.98 -6.24
C ASP A 93 -1.30 20.61 -6.79
N VAL A 94 -0.45 19.61 -6.60
CA VAL A 94 -0.68 18.25 -7.10
C VAL A 94 -1.36 17.43 -6.02
N SER A 95 -2.38 16.67 -6.43
CA SER A 95 -3.05 15.69 -5.59
C SER A 95 -2.99 14.28 -6.22
N PHE A 96 -2.93 13.27 -5.36
CA PHE A 96 -2.96 11.87 -5.74
C PHE A 96 -3.99 11.13 -4.89
N GLU A 97 -4.74 10.23 -5.51
CA GLU A 97 -5.60 9.31 -4.78
C GLU A 97 -4.75 8.19 -4.17
N VAL A 98 -5.00 7.86 -2.91
CA VAL A 98 -4.37 6.73 -2.23
C VAL A 98 -5.30 5.54 -2.32
N VAL A 99 -4.80 4.44 -2.87
CA VAL A 99 -5.59 3.24 -3.13
C VAL A 99 -4.96 2.01 -2.48
N ASP A 100 -5.80 1.16 -1.91
CA ASP A 100 -5.42 -0.16 -1.39
C ASP A 100 -6.02 -1.25 -2.28
N LEU A 101 -5.30 -2.38 -2.39
CA LEU A 101 -5.84 -3.59 -3.02
C LEU A 101 -6.56 -4.43 -1.96
N ALA A 102 -7.82 -4.73 -2.20
CA ALA A 102 -8.63 -5.65 -1.40
C ALA A 102 -9.14 -6.81 -2.27
N ALA A 103 -9.69 -7.84 -1.62
CA ALA A 103 -10.33 -8.97 -2.33
C ALA A 103 -11.45 -8.51 -3.28
N THR A 104 -12.13 -7.40 -2.95
CA THR A 104 -13.20 -6.81 -3.76
C THR A 104 -12.70 -5.90 -4.88
N GLY A 105 -11.39 -5.67 -4.98
CA GLY A 105 -10.77 -4.75 -5.95
C GLY A 105 -10.03 -3.58 -5.30
N VAL A 106 -9.77 -2.55 -6.10
CA VAL A 106 -9.02 -1.35 -5.68
C VAL A 106 -9.96 -0.40 -4.93
N ASN A 107 -9.63 -0.12 -3.67
CA ASN A 107 -10.40 0.78 -2.80
C ASN A 107 -9.66 2.12 -2.64
N LYS A 108 -10.35 3.23 -2.91
CA LYS A 108 -9.83 4.58 -2.63
C LYS A 108 -9.96 4.85 -1.12
N ASN A 109 -8.83 4.99 -0.45
CA ASN A 109 -8.75 5.07 1.02
C ASN A 109 -8.16 6.37 1.52
N GLY A 110 -7.99 7.35 0.64
CA GLY A 110 -7.50 8.66 1.00
C GLY A 110 -7.00 9.45 -0.21
N TYR A 111 -6.37 10.57 0.10
CA TYR A 111 -5.66 11.36 -0.89
C TYR A 111 -4.43 12.00 -0.28
N TRP A 112 -3.42 12.19 -1.13
CA TRP A 112 -2.27 13.03 -0.84
C TRP A 112 -2.43 14.35 -1.58
N SER A 113 -2.08 15.47 -0.95
CA SER A 113 -2.02 16.77 -1.60
C SER A 113 -0.84 17.56 -1.09
N SER A 114 -0.14 18.23 -2.01
CA SER A 114 0.96 19.15 -1.66
C SER A 114 0.49 20.35 -0.83
N ASN A 115 -0.82 20.64 -0.84
CA ASN A 115 -1.40 21.89 -0.35
C ASN A 115 -2.14 21.76 1.00
N ILE A 116 -2.21 20.57 1.58
CA ILE A 116 -2.83 20.35 2.90
C ILE A 116 -1.78 20.15 4.00
N PRO A 117 -2.07 20.54 5.26
CA PRO A 117 -1.28 20.14 6.41
C PRO A 117 -1.18 18.61 6.50
N ASN A 118 -0.02 18.08 6.88
CA ASN A 118 0.29 16.63 6.94
C ASN A 118 0.25 15.88 5.60
N ARG A 119 -0.08 16.55 4.48
CA ARG A 119 -0.06 16.09 3.07
C ARG A 119 -0.86 14.82 2.73
N LEU A 120 -1.18 13.97 3.70
CA LEU A 120 -1.90 12.71 3.54
C LEU A 120 -3.16 12.75 4.40
N GLU A 121 -4.31 12.57 3.78
CA GLU A 121 -5.57 12.33 4.46
C GLU A 121 -5.98 10.87 4.23
N VAL A 122 -6.10 10.12 5.32
CA VAL A 122 -6.55 8.73 5.29
C VAL A 122 -8.03 8.69 5.63
N GLN A 123 -8.84 8.19 4.70
CA GLN A 123 -10.29 8.02 4.80
C GLN A 123 -10.67 6.54 4.95
N ARG A 124 -9.72 5.72 5.39
CA ARG A 124 -9.89 4.27 5.56
C ARG A 124 -10.94 3.97 6.63
N ASN A 125 -11.94 3.17 6.27
CA ASN A 125 -12.94 2.70 7.23
C ASN A 125 -12.43 1.45 7.95
N PHE A 126 -11.72 1.67 9.07
CA PHE A 126 -11.13 0.59 9.86
C PHE A 126 -12.16 -0.42 10.37
N THR A 127 -13.39 0.01 10.67
CA THR A 127 -14.47 -0.89 11.08
C THR A 127 -14.83 -1.85 9.96
N LYS A 128 -14.98 -1.35 8.73
CA LYS A 128 -15.26 -2.18 7.56
C LYS A 128 -14.12 -3.17 7.30
N ASP A 129 -12.87 -2.75 7.43
CA ASP A 129 -11.71 -3.62 7.24
C ASP A 129 -11.63 -4.72 8.31
N TYR A 130 -11.94 -4.39 9.55
CA TYR A 130 -12.03 -5.37 10.63
C TYR A 130 -13.09 -6.43 10.32
N GLU A 131 -14.29 -6.01 9.89
CA GLU A 131 -15.36 -6.95 9.54
C GLU A 131 -14.99 -7.85 8.35
N ILE A 132 -14.33 -7.30 7.32
CA ILE A 132 -13.85 -8.09 6.16
C ILE A 132 -12.85 -9.15 6.63
N ARG A 133 -11.83 -8.76 7.40
CA ARG A 133 -10.81 -9.69 7.91
C ARG A 133 -11.38 -10.71 8.89
N LYS A 134 -12.35 -10.31 9.71
CA LYS A 134 -13.08 -11.22 10.59
C LYS A 134 -13.78 -12.31 9.77
N GLN A 135 -14.45 -11.94 8.67
CA GLN A 135 -15.09 -12.92 7.77
C GLN A 135 -14.10 -13.90 7.13
N GLU A 136 -12.86 -13.47 6.85
CA GLU A 136 -11.82 -14.36 6.29
C GLU A 136 -11.41 -15.49 7.25
N ILE A 137 -11.38 -15.20 8.57
CA ILE A 137 -10.98 -16.15 9.61
C ILE A 137 -12.19 -16.89 10.21
N GLN A 138 -13.40 -16.32 10.08
CA GLN A 138 -14.61 -16.91 10.63
C GLN A 138 -14.86 -18.32 10.07
N ASN A 139 -15.20 -19.26 10.95
CA ASN A 139 -15.41 -20.68 10.67
C ASN A 139 -14.17 -21.42 10.11
N GLN A 140 -12.98 -20.82 10.16
CA GLN A 140 -11.74 -21.54 9.87
C GLN A 140 -11.32 -22.41 11.05
N ARG A 141 -10.58 -23.49 10.77
CA ARG A 141 -9.91 -24.30 11.78
C ARG A 141 -8.40 -24.03 11.70
N LEU A 142 -7.87 -23.31 12.67
CA LEU A 142 -6.46 -22.92 12.72
C LEU A 142 -5.62 -23.98 13.43
N LYS A 143 -4.47 -24.32 12.85
CA LYS A 143 -3.44 -25.12 13.52
C LYS A 143 -2.53 -24.21 14.33
N VAL A 144 -2.53 -24.41 15.64
CA VAL A 144 -1.76 -23.60 16.58
C VAL A 144 -0.56 -24.42 17.05
N THR A 145 0.65 -23.93 16.79
CA THR A 145 1.87 -24.51 17.36
C THR A 145 2.28 -23.77 18.62
N THR A 146 2.71 -24.52 19.64
CA THR A 146 3.09 -23.98 20.94
C THR A 146 4.23 -24.78 21.58
N LEU A 147 4.70 -24.37 22.74
CA LEU A 147 5.60 -25.13 23.61
C LEU A 147 5.16 -24.97 25.07
N ILE A 148 5.45 -25.99 25.90
CA ILE A 148 5.12 -25.94 27.33
C ILE A 148 6.06 -24.96 28.04
N GLU A 149 5.49 -23.87 28.53
CA GLU A 149 6.19 -22.78 29.21
C GLU A 149 5.28 -22.21 30.31
N PRO A 150 5.37 -22.71 31.55
CA PRO A 150 4.64 -22.12 32.66
C PRO A 150 5.07 -20.65 32.89
N PRO A 151 4.15 -19.70 33.14
CA PRO A 151 2.70 -19.87 33.28
C PRO A 151 1.90 -19.59 31.99
N TYR A 152 2.56 -19.47 30.84
CA TYR A 152 1.97 -19.10 29.56
C TYR A 152 1.18 -20.25 28.93
N VAL A 153 1.79 -21.44 28.86
CA VAL A 153 1.18 -22.66 28.31
C VAL A 153 1.61 -23.85 29.17
N MET A 154 0.63 -24.54 29.72
CA MET A 154 0.77 -25.68 30.62
C MET A 154 -0.17 -26.80 30.17
N TRP A 155 0.11 -28.04 30.56
CA TRP A 155 -0.70 -29.20 30.22
C TRP A 155 -1.01 -30.02 31.47
N ASN A 156 -2.29 -30.36 31.66
CA ASN A 156 -2.83 -31.16 32.77
C ASN A 156 -2.61 -32.70 32.67
N GLY A 157 -2.02 -33.21 31.59
CA GLY A 157 -1.57 -34.61 31.45
C GLY A 157 -2.62 -35.69 31.14
N ASN A 158 -3.87 -35.36 30.83
CA ASN A 158 -4.87 -36.39 30.48
C ASN A 158 -4.55 -37.02 29.10
N GLU A 159 -4.74 -38.35 28.95
CA GLU A 159 -4.24 -39.19 27.84
C GLU A 159 -4.74 -38.87 26.42
N THR A 160 -5.68 -37.93 26.27
CA THR A 160 -6.04 -37.42 24.95
C THR A 160 -5.24 -36.15 24.66
N ASN A 161 -4.61 -36.04 23.49
CA ASN A 161 -4.10 -34.76 22.97
C ASN A 161 -5.27 -33.85 22.58
N SER A 162 -6.23 -33.67 23.48
CA SER A 162 -7.33 -32.75 23.31
C SER A 162 -6.83 -31.34 23.59
N THR A 163 -7.18 -30.41 22.71
CA THR A 163 -7.01 -28.97 22.89
C THR A 163 -7.47 -28.48 24.29
N GLN A 164 -8.41 -29.19 24.93
CA GLN A 164 -8.94 -28.88 26.26
C GLN A 164 -7.98 -29.17 27.43
N ASN A 165 -6.87 -29.86 27.17
CA ASN A 165 -5.90 -30.24 28.21
C ASN A 165 -4.80 -29.19 28.43
N PHE A 166 -4.76 -28.16 27.58
CA PHE A 166 -3.88 -27.01 27.72
C PHE A 166 -4.53 -25.91 28.55
N PHE A 167 -3.75 -25.24 29.39
CA PHE A 167 -4.18 -24.11 30.20
C PHE A 167 -3.02 -23.11 30.41
N GLY A 168 -3.34 -21.89 30.83
CA GLY A 168 -2.34 -20.84 31.07
C GLY A 168 -2.68 -19.54 30.34
N PHE A 169 -1.89 -18.51 30.59
CA PHE A 169 -2.20 -17.15 30.14
C PHE A 169 -2.41 -17.03 28.62
N CYS A 170 -1.58 -17.69 27.82
CA CYS A 170 -1.73 -17.64 26.37
C CYS A 170 -2.94 -18.44 25.87
N ILE A 171 -3.32 -19.50 26.57
CA ILE A 171 -4.49 -20.32 26.24
C ILE A 171 -5.78 -19.53 26.47
N ASP A 172 -5.85 -18.77 27.57
CA ASP A 172 -7.00 -17.91 27.87
C ASP A 172 -7.20 -16.82 26.80
N ILE A 173 -6.10 -16.24 26.30
CA ILE A 173 -6.14 -15.29 25.18
C ILE A 173 -6.64 -15.98 23.90
N LEU A 174 -6.14 -17.17 23.59
CA LEU A 174 -6.58 -17.92 22.39
C LEU A 174 -8.07 -18.24 22.46
N LEU A 175 -8.58 -18.64 23.63
CA LEU A 175 -10.01 -18.90 23.87
C LEU A 175 -10.86 -17.66 23.61
N ASP A 176 -10.50 -16.50 24.20
CA ASP A 176 -11.23 -15.24 24.02
C ASP A 176 -11.20 -14.78 22.54
N LEU A 177 -10.05 -14.93 21.85
CA LEU A 177 -9.95 -14.62 20.42
C LEU A 177 -10.82 -15.55 19.57
N ALA A 178 -10.81 -16.86 19.85
CA ALA A 178 -11.60 -17.85 19.13
C ALA A 178 -13.10 -17.57 19.25
N GLU A 179 -13.58 -17.16 20.43
CA GLU A 179 -14.97 -16.77 20.65
C GLU A 179 -15.34 -15.48 19.89
N ARG A 180 -14.52 -14.42 20.01
CA ARG A 180 -14.79 -13.12 19.38
C ARG A 180 -14.76 -13.15 17.85
N LEU A 181 -13.85 -13.94 17.30
CA LEU A 181 -13.61 -14.07 15.85
C LEU A 181 -14.31 -15.29 15.24
N ASN A 182 -14.89 -16.17 16.08
CA ASN A 182 -15.64 -17.36 15.70
C ASN A 182 -14.84 -18.30 14.77
N PHE A 183 -13.61 -18.63 15.19
CA PHE A 183 -12.79 -19.70 14.58
C PHE A 183 -12.63 -20.87 15.55
N THR A 184 -12.26 -22.03 15.02
CA THR A 184 -11.90 -23.20 15.81
C THR A 184 -10.40 -23.47 15.69
N TYR A 185 -9.82 -24.23 16.62
CA TYR A 185 -8.39 -24.47 16.61
C TYR A 185 -8.00 -25.82 17.18
N GLU A 186 -6.80 -26.26 16.80
CA GLU A 186 -6.11 -27.44 17.34
C GLU A 186 -4.71 -27.03 17.78
N ILE A 187 -4.30 -27.50 18.96
CA ILE A 187 -2.99 -27.15 19.53
C ILE A 187 -2.05 -28.34 19.39
N ASP A 188 -0.91 -28.09 18.76
CA ASP A 188 0.22 -29.01 18.67
C ASP A 188 1.44 -28.44 19.40
N ILE A 189 2.19 -29.30 20.08
CA ILE A 189 3.48 -28.93 20.64
C ILE A 189 4.53 -29.03 19.54
N VAL A 190 5.29 -27.95 19.36
CA VAL A 190 6.41 -27.86 18.43
C VAL A 190 7.37 -29.03 18.64
N LYS A 191 7.74 -29.70 17.56
CA LYS A 191 8.43 -31.00 17.62
C LYS A 191 9.79 -30.94 18.32
N ASP A 192 10.54 -29.88 18.07
CA ASP A 192 11.89 -29.70 18.62
C ASP A 192 11.91 -28.96 19.98
N LYS A 193 10.73 -28.57 20.49
CA LYS A 193 10.55 -27.83 21.75
C LYS A 193 11.33 -26.50 21.82
N THR A 194 11.57 -25.86 20.68
CA THR A 194 12.26 -24.56 20.61
C THR A 194 11.36 -23.46 20.05
N PHE A 195 11.63 -22.20 20.42
CA PHE A 195 10.96 -21.04 19.84
C PHE A 195 11.32 -20.83 18.37
N GLY A 196 12.57 -21.11 18.02
CA GLY A 196 13.10 -20.94 16.68
C GLY A 196 14.34 -20.03 16.62
N LYS A 197 15.35 -20.55 15.94
CA LYS A 197 16.63 -19.91 15.62
C LYS A 197 16.93 -20.17 14.14
N LYS A 198 17.44 -19.14 13.45
CA LYS A 198 17.88 -19.25 12.06
C LYS A 198 19.26 -19.90 12.02
N ASN A 199 19.43 -20.92 11.18
CA ASN A 199 20.73 -21.51 10.92
C ASN A 199 21.53 -20.69 9.88
N ASP A 200 22.79 -21.03 9.65
CA ASP A 200 23.66 -20.33 8.70
C ASP A 200 23.18 -20.42 7.24
N LYS A 201 22.30 -21.39 6.93
CA LYS A 201 21.65 -21.56 5.62
C LYS A 201 20.38 -20.71 5.48
N GLY A 202 20.00 -19.97 6.52
CA GLY A 202 18.82 -19.13 6.54
C GLY A 202 17.52 -19.85 6.89
N GLU A 203 17.57 -21.10 7.31
CA GLU A 203 16.39 -21.91 7.65
C GLU A 203 16.03 -21.74 9.12
N TRP A 204 14.73 -21.66 9.40
CA TRP A 204 14.19 -21.57 10.75
C TRP A 204 13.77 -22.93 11.28
N ASN A 205 14.09 -23.20 12.55
CA ASN A 205 13.52 -24.30 13.32
C ASN A 205 12.47 -23.79 14.34
N GLY A 206 11.98 -24.66 15.22
CA GLY A 206 11.02 -24.29 16.26
C GLY A 206 9.68 -23.78 15.75
N ILE A 207 8.97 -23.05 16.61
CA ILE A 207 7.67 -22.45 16.30
C ILE A 207 7.76 -21.60 15.03
N ILE A 208 8.81 -20.77 14.92
CA ILE A 208 9.02 -19.91 13.75
C ILE A 208 9.22 -20.74 12.48
N GLY A 209 9.99 -21.82 12.56
CA GLY A 209 10.18 -22.75 11.46
C GLY A 209 8.87 -23.39 10.99
N GLU A 210 8.00 -23.78 11.92
CA GLU A 210 6.69 -24.34 11.59
C GLU A 210 5.76 -23.32 10.90
N LEU A 211 5.82 -22.04 11.29
CA LEU A 211 5.07 -20.96 10.63
C LEU A 211 5.61 -20.66 9.23
N VAL A 212 6.92 -20.50 9.08
CA VAL A 212 7.58 -20.24 7.78
C VAL A 212 7.29 -21.37 6.79
N GLN A 213 7.29 -22.62 7.28
CA GLN A 213 7.00 -23.82 6.47
C GLN A 213 5.50 -24.09 6.31
N ARG A 214 4.62 -23.22 6.82
CA ARG A 214 3.15 -23.37 6.80
C ARG A 214 2.64 -24.70 7.37
N LYS A 215 3.34 -25.23 8.38
CA LYS A 215 2.91 -26.41 9.14
C LYS A 215 1.87 -26.03 10.20
N ALA A 216 1.95 -24.81 10.71
CA ALA A 216 0.99 -24.19 11.60
C ALA A 216 0.54 -22.84 11.03
N ASP A 217 -0.66 -22.40 11.42
CA ASP A 217 -1.25 -21.13 11.03
C ASP A 217 -0.98 -20.03 12.07
N LEU A 218 -0.79 -20.43 13.34
CA LEU A 218 -0.55 -19.52 14.46
C LEU A 218 0.49 -20.08 15.42
N GLY A 219 1.42 -19.24 15.87
CA GLY A 219 2.38 -19.56 16.93
C GLY A 219 1.95 -18.90 18.24
N LEU A 220 1.72 -19.70 19.28
CA LEU A 220 1.26 -19.21 20.58
C LEU A 220 2.29 -19.53 21.66
N ALA A 221 3.08 -18.56 22.10
CA ALA A 221 4.04 -18.69 23.19
C ALA A 221 4.51 -17.31 23.68
N GLY A 222 5.35 -17.26 24.72
CA GLY A 222 6.06 -16.06 25.17
C GLY A 222 7.15 -15.60 24.19
N LEU A 223 6.81 -15.37 22.92
CA LEU A 223 7.77 -15.02 21.87
C LEU A 223 8.25 -13.57 21.97
N THR A 224 9.57 -13.39 22.07
CA THR A 224 10.20 -12.08 21.96
C THR A 224 10.25 -11.60 20.51
N ILE A 225 9.76 -10.38 20.26
CA ILE A 225 9.88 -9.67 18.98
C ILE A 225 11.33 -9.24 18.79
N THR A 226 11.93 -9.62 17.66
CA THR A 226 13.30 -9.25 17.31
C THR A 226 13.37 -8.97 15.81
N TYR A 227 14.25 -8.07 15.38
CA TYR A 227 14.45 -7.73 13.96
C TYR A 227 14.59 -8.96 13.05
N GLN A 228 15.38 -9.95 13.48
CA GLN A 228 15.61 -11.16 12.68
C GLN A 228 14.32 -11.97 12.43
N ARG A 229 13.36 -11.93 13.36
CA ARG A 229 12.09 -12.69 13.29
C ARG A 229 10.99 -11.94 12.56
N GLU A 230 11.14 -10.63 12.40
CA GLU A 230 10.20 -9.78 11.66
C GLU A 230 10.44 -9.82 10.15
N GLN A 231 11.69 -10.05 9.74
CA GLN A 231 12.10 -10.26 8.34
C GLN A 231 11.65 -11.61 7.77
#